data_AF-A0A3C0G2M1-F1
#
_entry.id   AF-A0A3C0G2M1-F1
#
_cell.length_a   1.000
_cell.length_b   1.000
_cell.length_c   1.000
_cell.angle_alpha   90.00
_cell.angle_beta   90.00
_cell.angle_gamma   90.00
#
_symmetry.space_group_name_H-M   'P 1'
#
loop_
_entity.id
_entity.type
_entity.pdbx_description
1 polymer ?
#
loop_
_entity_poly.entity_id
_entity_poly.type
_entity_poly.pdbx_seq_one_letter_code
_entity_poly.pdbx_strand_id
1 'polypeptide(L)'
;MKNIDQKWIYLIILSFIWGSSFILIKRSLVGYTPLQVGGLRIVFASLLLFVLGYRSLKTLSKTDWKWVVIAGLCSSFFPPFFFALL
;
A
#
# COMPACT_ATOMS: atom_id res chain seq x y z
N MET A 1 -8.03 13.77 28.18
CA MET A 1 -7.21 12.77 28.88
C MET A 1 -6.34 12.05 27.85
N LYS A 2 -5.16 11.59 28.26
CA LYS A 2 -3.90 11.53 27.50
C LYS A 2 -3.95 10.64 26.23
N ASN A 3 -4.04 11.24 25.04
CA ASN A 3 -3.98 10.59 23.71
C ASN A 3 -2.61 9.96 23.34
N ILE A 4 -1.75 9.72 24.32
CA ILE A 4 -0.38 9.22 24.09
C ILE A 4 -0.40 7.69 23.95
N ASP A 5 -1.24 6.97 24.70
CA ASP A 5 -1.25 5.50 24.73
C ASP A 5 -1.79 4.87 23.43
N GLN A 6 -2.78 5.51 22.79
CA GLN A 6 -3.34 5.04 21.52
C GLN A 6 -2.31 5.09 20.38
N LYS A 7 -1.45 6.13 20.35
CA LYS A 7 -0.41 6.27 19.32
C LYS A 7 0.58 5.11 19.36
N TRP A 8 1.00 4.71 20.55
CA TRP A 8 1.92 3.58 20.72
C TRP A 8 1.29 2.25 20.30
N ILE A 9 -0.01 2.06 20.56
CA ILE A 9 -0.75 0.88 20.08
C ILE A 9 -0.78 0.85 18.54
N TYR A 10 -1.10 1.97 17.88
CA TYR A 10 -1.05 2.05 16.42
C TYR A 10 0.35 1.77 15.87
N LEU A 11 1.41 2.27 16.52
CA LEU A 11 2.80 2.01 16.12
C LEU A 11 3.19 0.54 16.27
N ILE A 12 2.76 -0.12 17.35
CA ILE A 12 3.01 -1.56 17.56
C ILE A 12 2.31 -2.37 16.47
N ILE A 13 1.02 -2.13 16.25
CA ILE A 13 0.25 -2.82 15.20
C ILE A 13 0.87 -2.57 13.83
N LEU A 14 1.22 -1.31 13.54
CA LEU A 14 1.89 -0.95 12.29
C LEU A 14 3.22 -1.69 12.13
N SER A 15 4.04 -1.77 13.18
CA SER A 15 5.31 -2.50 13.18
C SER A 15 5.12 -3.98 12.90
N PHE A 16 4.09 -4.63 13.45
CA PHE A 16 3.77 -6.01 13.12
C PHE A 16 3.34 -6.18 11.67
N ILE A 17 2.45 -5.32 11.16
CA ILE A 17 1.96 -5.38 9.78
C ILE A 17 3.11 -5.16 8.80
N TRP A 18 3.93 -4.14 9.02
CA TRP A 18 5.06 -3.81 8.16
C TRP A 18 6.21 -4.81 8.30
N GLY A 19 6.59 -5.18 9.52
CA GLY A 19 7.66 -6.13 9.81
C GLY A 19 7.38 -7.54 9.26
N SER A 20 6.17 -8.04 9.44
CA SER A 20 5.77 -9.34 8.87
C SER A 20 5.76 -9.32 7.34
N SER A 21 5.33 -8.21 6.72
CA SER A 21 5.32 -8.06 5.26
C SER A 21 6.71 -8.20 4.64
N PHE A 22 7.77 -7.68 5.27
CA PHE A 22 9.14 -7.84 4.75
C PHE A 22 9.64 -9.28 4.79
N ILE A 23 9.27 -10.03 5.83
CA ILE A 23 9.63 -11.44 5.97
C ILE A 23 8.94 -12.26 4.86
N LEU A 24 7.65 -11.99 4.62
CA LEU A 24 6.91 -12.62 3.52
C LEU A 24 7.52 -12.29 2.16
N ILE A 25 7.88 -11.03 1.90
CA ILE A 25 8.52 -10.65 0.64
C ILE A 25 9.83 -11.42 0.45
N LYS A 26 10.70 -11.48 1.46
CA LYS A 26 11.94 -12.27 1.39
C LYS A 26 11.69 -13.74 1.08
N ARG A 27 10.65 -14.34 1.67
CA ARG A 27 10.27 -15.74 1.37
C ARG A 27 9.70 -15.91 -0.03
N SER A 28 8.86 -14.99 -0.49
CA SER A 28 8.28 -15.03 -1.83
C SER A 28 9.33 -14.89 -2.94
N LEU A 29 10.41 -14.13 -2.70
CA LEU A 29 11.52 -13.96 -3.65
C LEU A 29 12.31 -15.25 -3.91
N VAL A 30 12.14 -16.29 -3.10
CA VAL A 30 12.79 -17.60 -3.35
C VAL A 30 12.12 -18.34 -4.51
N GLY A 31 10.83 -18.10 -4.76
CA GLY A 31 10.06 -18.76 -5.82
C GLY A 31 9.52 -17.84 -6.92
N TYR A 32 9.46 -16.53 -6.69
CA TYR A 32 8.88 -15.54 -7.59
C TYR A 32 9.80 -14.35 -7.84
N THR A 33 9.65 -13.72 -9.01
CA THR A 33 10.42 -12.50 -9.29
C THR A 33 9.92 -11.33 -8.43
N PRO A 34 10.79 -10.37 -8.08
CA PRO A 34 10.40 -9.18 -7.31
C PRO A 34 9.19 -8.44 -7.91
N LEU A 35 9.12 -8.39 -9.25
CA LEU A 35 8.03 -7.76 -9.98
C LEU A 35 6.68 -8.46 -9.77
N GLN A 36 6.66 -9.80 -9.74
CA GLN A 36 5.43 -10.57 -9.50
C GLN A 36 4.91 -10.35 -8.08
N VAL A 37 5.80 -10.36 -7.09
CA VAL A 37 5.42 -10.15 -5.67
C VAL A 37 4.94 -8.72 -5.44
N GLY A 38 5.65 -7.73 -6.00
CA GLY A 38 5.26 -6.32 -5.94
C GLY A 38 3.93 -6.05 -6.67
N GLY A 39 3.78 -6.60 -7.87
CA GLY A 39 2.55 -6.48 -8.66
C GLY A 39 1.34 -7.09 -7.95
N LEU A 40 1.49 -8.29 -7.38
CA LEU A 40 0.44 -8.95 -6.61
C LEU A 40 -0.01 -8.11 -5.41
N ARG A 41 0.93 -7.49 -4.69
CA ARG A 41 0.63 -6.56 -3.59
C ARG A 41 -0.19 -5.36 -4.04
N ILE A 42 0.18 -4.74 -5.17
CA ILE A 42 -0.53 -3.58 -5.73
C ILE A 42 -1.94 -3.98 -6.17
N VAL A 43 -2.10 -5.15 -6.81
CA VAL A 43 -3.41 -5.68 -7.22
C VAL A 43 -4.30 -5.93 -6.01
N PHE A 44 -3.81 -6.61 -4.97
CA PHE A 44 -4.62 -6.82 -3.76
C PHE A 44 -4.95 -5.51 -3.04
N ALA A 45 -3.99 -4.59 -2.94
CA ALA A 45 -4.22 -3.28 -2.33
C ALA A 45 -5.25 -2.46 -3.12
N SER A 46 -5.18 -2.44 -4.44
CA SER A 46 -6.14 -1.72 -5.28
C SER A 46 -7.53 -2.34 -5.22
N LEU A 47 -7.64 -3.68 -5.19
CA LEU A 47 -8.92 -4.37 -5.05
C LEU A 47 -9.60 -4.05 -3.71
N LEU A 48 -8.84 -4.13 -2.61
CA LEU A 48 -9.32 -3.81 -1.27
C LEU A 48 -9.73 -2.33 -1.16
N LEU A 49 -8.87 -1.42 -1.64
CA LEU A 49 -9.18 0.01 -1.65
C LEU A 49 -10.37 0.32 -2.55
N PHE A 50 -10.55 -0.41 -3.66
CA PHE A 50 -11.69 -0.23 -4.53
C PHE A 50 -12.98 -0.65 -3.85
N VAL A 51 -13.01 -1.83 -3.21
CA VAL A 51 -14.20 -2.32 -2.49
C VAL A 51 -14.55 -1.43 -1.30
N LEU A 52 -13.58 -1.06 -0.47
CA LEU A 52 -13.80 -0.22 0.72
C LEU A 52 -14.05 1.25 0.35
N GLY A 53 -13.33 1.75 -0.65
CA GLY A 53 -13.35 3.13 -1.10
C GLY A 53 -14.47 3.44 -2.10
N TYR A 54 -15.22 2.45 -2.59
CA TYR A 54 -16.28 2.66 -3.61
C TYR A 54 -17.28 3.74 -3.21
N ARG A 55 -17.62 3.83 -1.92
CA ARG A 55 -18.51 4.88 -1.39
C ARG A 55 -17.83 6.26 -1.38
N SER A 56 -16.55 6.32 -1.05
CA SER A 56 -15.78 7.57 -0.98
C SER A 56 -15.40 8.09 -2.37
N LEU A 57 -15.33 7.22 -3.38
CA LEU A 57 -15.12 7.58 -4.79
C LEU A 57 -16.26 8.46 -5.34
N LYS A 58 -17.48 8.34 -4.79
CA LYS A 58 -18.64 9.17 -5.19
C LYS A 58 -18.61 10.59 -4.62
N THR A 59 -17.83 10.83 -3.57
CA THR A 59 -17.70 12.14 -2.90
C THR A 59 -16.53 12.97 -3.44
N LEU A 60 -15.67 12.42 -4.30
CA LEU A 60 -14.51 13.12 -4.85
C LEU A 60 -14.89 14.09 -5.98
N SER A 61 -14.35 15.30 -5.95
CA SER A 61 -14.44 16.25 -7.06
C SER A 61 -13.49 15.86 -8.20
N LYS A 62 -13.74 16.37 -9.42
CA LYS A 62 -12.89 16.14 -10.60
C LYS A 62 -11.44 16.60 -10.40
N THR A 63 -11.23 17.59 -9.54
CA THR A 63 -9.89 18.11 -9.19
C THR A 63 -9.14 17.15 -8.26
N ASP A 64 -9.83 16.54 -7.30
CA ASP A 64 -9.24 15.58 -6.36
C ASP A 64 -8.84 14.28 -7.08
N TRP A 65 -9.59 13.90 -8.10
CA TRP A 65 -9.28 12.74 -8.93
C TRP A 65 -7.91 12.84 -9.60
N LYS A 66 -7.50 14.05 -10.05
CA LYS A 66 -6.14 14.25 -10.60
C LYS A 66 -5.08 14.01 -9.54
N TRP A 67 -5.27 14.54 -8.34
CA TRP A 67 -4.33 14.37 -7.23
C TRP A 67 -4.28 12.93 -6.72
N VAL A 68 -5.41 12.23 -6.66
CA VAL A 68 -5.46 10.81 -6.27
C VAL A 68 -4.72 9.93 -7.27
N VAL A 69 -4.87 10.18 -8.57
CA VAL A 69 -4.15 9.43 -9.61
C VAL A 69 -2.64 9.70 -9.53
N ILE A 70 -2.23 10.97 -9.39
CA ILE A 70 -0.81 11.34 -9.26
C ILE A 70 -0.20 10.74 -7.98
N ALA A 71 -0.87 10.89 -6.85
CA ALA A 71 -0.41 10.35 -5.57
C ALA A 71 -0.34 8.82 -5.60
N GLY A 72 -1.33 8.15 -6.19
CA GLY A 72 -1.34 6.69 -6.34
C GLY A 72 -0.21 6.18 -7.25
N LEU A 73 0.02 6.83 -8.39
CA LEU A 73 1.10 6.48 -9.32
C LEU A 73 2.48 6.73 -8.70
N CYS A 74 2.70 7.89 -8.08
CA CYS A 74 3.97 8.20 -7.41
C CYS A 74 4.23 7.33 -6.17
N SER A 75 3.19 6.99 -5.39
CA SER A 75 3.36 6.26 -4.14
C SER A 75 3.46 4.75 -4.33
N SER A 76 2.57 4.15 -5.11
CA SER A 76 2.43 2.69 -5.17
C SER A 76 2.94 2.06 -6.47
N PHE A 77 3.00 2.82 -7.57
CA PHE A 77 3.29 2.24 -8.88
C PHE A 77 4.76 2.41 -9.29
N PHE A 78 5.29 3.64 -9.21
CA PHE A 78 6.64 3.95 -9.67
C PHE A 78 7.75 3.28 -8.84
N PRO A 79 7.77 3.37 -7.50
CA PRO A 79 8.90 2.87 -6.72
C PRO A 79 9.15 1.37 -6.90
N PRO A 80 8.14 0.48 -6.87
CA PRO A 80 8.37 -0.96 -7.04
C PRO A 80 8.75 -1.34 -8.48
N PHE A 81 8.20 -0.66 -9.49
CA PHE A 81 8.51 -0.96 -10.89
C PHE A 81 9.91 -0.50 -11.27
N PHE A 82 10.32 0.70 -10.87
CA PHE A 82 11.68 1.20 -11.15
C PHE A 82 12.75 0.41 -10.41
N PHE A 83 12.48 -0.01 -9.15
CA PHE A 83 13.42 -0.81 -8.37
C PHE A 83 13.53 -2.26 -8.87
N ALA A 84 12.54 -2.76 -9.61
CA ALA A 84 12.58 -4.10 -10.22
C ALA A 84 13.18 -4.09 -11.64
N LEU A 85 13.28 -2.92 -12.28
CA LEU A 85 13.86 -2.72 -13.62
C LEU A 85 15.36 -2.37 -13.57
N LEU A 86 15.84 -1.79 -12.45
CA LEU A 86 17.25 -1.55 -12.13
C LEU A 86 17.85 -2.76 -11.42
#